data_AF-A0A099D5Z1-F1
#
_entry.id   AF-A0A099D5Z1-F1
#
_cell.length_a   1.000
_cell.length_b   1.000
_cell.length_c   1.000
_cell.angle_alpha   90.00
_cell.angle_beta   90.00
_cell.angle_gamma   90.00
#
_symmetry.space_group_name_H-M   'P 1'
#
loop_
_entity.id
_entity.type
_entity.pdbx_description
1 polymer ?
#
loop_
_entity_poly.entity_id
_entity_poly.type
_entity_poly.pdbx_seq_one_letter_code
_entity_poly.pdbx_strand_id
1 'polypeptide(L)'
;MDTTDSTGSGQETNTVLVLDPDGRGAGCPPGPWSGLAETLPLHWFPLSVADDGLLQVRALLERQLDGGAGIELVAGGGAVYTALRAAAPHPKAVTRVLLATDEPLDEPGLTKVLERNGTTVRVMHVDTEPASGTDEVPLLARRGVADSLVDELREHHSR
;
A
#
# COMPACT_ATOMS: atom_id res chain seq x y z
N MET A 1 -14.64 25.05 -36.45
CA MET A 1 -14.47 23.62 -36.12
C MET A 1 -13.15 23.61 -35.41
N ASP A 2 -13.18 23.83 -34.10
CA ASP A 2 -12.01 24.19 -33.31
C ASP A 2 -12.05 23.33 -32.06
N THR A 3 -11.48 22.14 -32.19
CA THR A 3 -11.22 21.24 -31.06
C THR A 3 -9.95 21.74 -30.38
N THR A 4 -10.10 22.55 -29.34
CA THR A 4 -9.04 22.72 -28.34
C THR A 4 -8.88 21.39 -27.61
N ASP A 5 -7.90 20.61 -28.07
CA ASP A 5 -7.33 19.49 -27.35
C ASP A 5 -6.64 20.04 -26.10
N SER A 6 -7.41 20.11 -25.00
CA SER A 6 -6.84 20.31 -23.67
C SER A 6 -6.24 18.97 -23.28
N THR A 7 -4.99 18.76 -23.66
CA THR A 7 -4.15 17.73 -23.03
C THR A 7 -4.03 18.12 -21.57
N GLY A 8 -4.95 17.60 -20.76
CA GLY A 8 -4.87 17.62 -19.32
C GLY A 8 -3.60 16.89 -18.93
N SER A 9 -2.53 17.64 -18.77
CA SER A 9 -1.41 17.30 -17.89
C SER A 9 -1.91 17.35 -16.45
N GLY A 10 -2.94 16.55 -16.15
CA GLY A 10 -3.29 16.22 -14.80
C GLY A 10 -2.19 15.28 -14.34
N GLN A 11 -1.25 15.82 -13.56
CA GLN A 11 -0.36 15.01 -12.75
C GLN A 11 -1.26 13.99 -12.04
N GLU A 12 -1.21 12.71 -12.43
CA GLU A 12 -2.03 11.66 -11.82
C GLU A 12 -1.57 11.55 -10.37
N THR A 13 -2.25 12.26 -9.47
CA THR A 13 -1.92 12.26 -8.06
C THR A 13 -2.30 10.90 -7.53
N ASN A 14 -1.33 10.01 -7.32
CA ASN A 14 -1.61 8.74 -6.70
C ASN A 14 -1.81 8.92 -5.19
N THR A 15 -2.86 8.29 -4.66
CA THR A 15 -3.10 8.21 -3.22
C THR A 15 -2.41 6.97 -2.67
N VAL A 16 -1.64 7.14 -1.60
CA VAL A 16 -0.99 6.04 -0.89
C VAL A 16 -1.89 5.57 0.25
N LEU A 17 -2.29 4.30 0.21
CA LEU A 17 -3.07 3.65 1.26
C LEU A 17 -2.20 2.62 1.99
N VAL A 18 -1.87 2.91 3.26
CA VAL A 18 -1.11 2.01 4.12
C VAL A 18 -2.05 1.20 5.00
N LEU A 19 -1.95 -0.12 4.91
CA LEU A 19 -2.73 -1.09 5.67
C LEU A 19 -1.92 -1.58 6.87
N ASP A 20 -2.31 -1.15 8.07
CA ASP A 20 -1.62 -1.42 9.33
C ASP A 20 -2.40 -2.43 10.18
N PRO A 21 -2.04 -3.74 10.14
CA PRO A 21 -2.74 -4.77 10.91
C PRO A 21 -2.57 -4.63 12.42
N ASP A 22 -1.52 -3.94 12.87
CA ASP A 22 -1.22 -3.76 14.29
C ASP A 22 -1.97 -2.56 14.89
N GLY A 23 -2.61 -1.76 14.05
CA GLY A 23 -3.44 -0.61 14.43
C GLY A 23 -2.70 0.48 15.19
N ARG A 24 -1.36 0.45 15.22
CA ARG A 24 -0.53 1.33 16.05
C ARG A 24 -0.38 2.75 15.49
N GLY A 25 -0.75 2.99 14.24
CA GLY A 25 -0.68 4.31 13.60
C GLY A 25 -2.03 5.00 13.35
N ALA A 26 -3.11 4.64 14.05
CA ALA A 26 -4.47 5.18 13.81
C ALA A 26 -4.50 6.72 13.63
N GLY A 27 -4.55 7.16 12.38
CA GLY A 27 -4.63 8.57 11.98
C GLY A 27 -3.31 9.36 11.94
N CYS A 28 -2.20 8.83 12.47
CA CYS A 28 -0.90 9.50 12.47
C CYS A 28 0.22 8.53 12.07
N PRO A 29 0.75 8.62 10.84
CA PRO A 29 1.80 7.73 10.36
C PRO A 29 3.07 7.89 11.20
N PRO A 30 3.69 6.81 11.72
CA PRO A 30 4.87 6.91 12.56
C PRO A 30 6.13 7.17 11.73
N GLY A 31 7.13 7.83 12.34
CA GLY A 31 8.50 7.89 11.82
C GLY A 31 8.58 8.42 10.37
N PRO A 32 9.30 7.74 9.46
CA PRO A 32 9.50 8.19 8.07
C PRO A 32 8.20 8.45 7.29
N TRP A 33 7.12 7.74 7.63
CA TRP A 33 5.82 7.89 7.00
C TRP A 33 5.17 9.25 7.25
N SER A 34 5.44 9.87 8.41
CA SER A 34 4.93 11.22 8.73
C SER A 34 5.44 12.25 7.72
N GLY A 35 6.75 12.26 7.45
CA GLY A 35 7.34 13.15 6.46
C GLY A 35 6.90 12.84 5.03
N LEU A 36 6.52 11.59 4.72
CA LEU A 36 5.92 11.27 3.42
C LEU A 36 4.50 11.84 3.30
N ALA A 37 3.70 11.75 4.37
CA ALA A 37 2.33 12.26 4.42
C ALA A 37 2.23 13.80 4.30
N GLU A 38 3.33 14.53 4.56
CA GLU A 38 3.42 15.97 4.29
C GLU A 38 3.51 16.30 2.78
N THR A 39 3.89 15.32 1.97
CA THR A 39 4.19 15.50 0.54
C THR A 39 3.23 14.78 -0.39
N LEU A 40 2.59 13.69 0.08
CA LEU A 40 1.70 12.86 -0.70
C LEU A 40 0.37 12.64 0.03
N PRO A 41 -0.74 12.42 -0.69
CA PRO A 41 -2.00 11.98 -0.09
C PRO A 41 -1.84 10.58 0.50
N LEU A 42 -1.46 10.51 1.77
CA LEU A 42 -1.23 9.26 2.50
C LEU A 42 -2.35 9.01 3.51
N HIS A 43 -2.97 7.84 3.40
CA HIS A 43 -3.97 7.35 4.34
C HIS A 43 -3.42 6.15 5.10
N TRP A 44 -3.26 6.31 6.41
CA TRP A 44 -2.87 5.23 7.31
C TRP A 44 -4.13 4.57 7.88
N PHE A 45 -4.41 3.36 7.44
CA PHE A 45 -5.62 2.64 7.80
C PHE A 45 -5.31 1.48 8.75
N PRO A 46 -5.75 1.55 10.02
CA PRO A 46 -5.65 0.42 10.92
C PRO A 46 -6.61 -0.69 10.45
N LEU A 47 -6.06 -1.86 10.14
CA LEU A 47 -6.88 -3.01 9.80
C LEU A 47 -7.35 -3.70 11.08
N SER A 48 -8.66 -3.83 11.23
CA SER A 48 -9.21 -4.69 12.26
C SER A 48 -8.77 -6.13 12.02
N VAL A 49 -8.30 -6.81 13.07
CA VAL A 49 -8.04 -8.26 13.07
C VAL A 49 -9.31 -9.11 12.96
N ALA A 50 -10.50 -8.49 13.02
CA ALA A 50 -11.76 -9.19 12.77
C ALA A 50 -11.93 -9.50 11.26
N ASP A 51 -12.72 -10.54 10.94
CA ASP A 51 -12.96 -11.08 9.59
C ASP A 51 -13.37 -10.03 8.52
N ASP A 52 -13.78 -8.83 8.94
CA ASP A 52 -14.21 -7.73 8.10
C ASP A 52 -13.06 -6.91 7.47
N GLY A 53 -11.79 -7.17 7.80
CA GLY A 53 -10.65 -6.39 7.30
C GLY A 53 -10.61 -6.26 5.77
N LEU A 54 -10.91 -7.33 5.04
CA LEU A 54 -11.01 -7.29 3.58
C LEU A 54 -12.16 -6.41 3.08
N LEU A 55 -13.32 -6.45 3.73
CA LEU A 55 -14.48 -5.61 3.38
C LEU A 55 -14.17 -4.12 3.62
N GLN A 56 -13.47 -3.81 4.71
CA GLN A 56 -13.06 -2.44 5.03
C GLN A 56 -12.10 -1.88 3.97
N VAL A 57 -11.09 -2.66 3.55
CA VAL A 57 -10.16 -2.22 2.49
C VAL A 57 -10.89 -2.04 1.17
N ARG A 58 -11.80 -2.96 0.80
CA ARG A 58 -12.58 -2.82 -0.45
C ARG A 58 -13.44 -1.56 -0.44
N ALA A 59 -14.18 -1.31 0.64
CA ALA A 59 -14.98 -0.10 0.78
C ALA A 59 -14.09 1.17 0.72
N LEU A 60 -12.87 1.11 1.26
CA LEU A 60 -11.93 2.21 1.17
C LEU A 60 -11.42 2.43 -0.26
N LEU A 61 -11.07 1.37 -0.99
CA LEU A 61 -10.67 1.45 -2.39
C LEU A 61 -11.81 2.02 -3.25
N GLU A 62 -13.05 1.56 -3.06
CA GLU A 62 -14.23 2.07 -3.76
C GLU A 62 -14.42 3.58 -3.53
N ARG A 63 -14.24 4.05 -2.30
CA ARG A 63 -14.34 5.49 -1.98
C ARG A 63 -13.23 6.33 -2.63
N GLN A 64 -12.03 5.78 -2.78
CA GLN A 64 -10.90 6.48 -3.39
C GLN A 64 -11.00 6.47 -4.93
N LEU A 65 -11.61 5.43 -5.48
CA LEU A 65 -11.86 5.29 -6.92
C LEU A 65 -12.74 6.39 -7.50
N ASP A 66 -13.75 6.83 -6.75
CA ASP A 66 -14.61 7.95 -7.15
C ASP A 66 -13.83 9.28 -7.30
N GLY A 67 -12.63 9.36 -6.72
CA GLY A 67 -11.74 10.52 -6.83
C GLY A 67 -10.90 10.57 -8.11
N GLY A 68 -10.89 9.51 -8.93
CA GLY A 68 -10.15 9.44 -10.19
C GLY A 68 -8.61 9.33 -10.05
N ALA A 69 -8.09 9.29 -8.83
CA ALA A 69 -6.68 9.08 -8.53
C ALA A 69 -6.30 7.60 -8.61
N GLY A 70 -5.10 7.30 -9.12
CA GLY A 70 -4.52 5.96 -8.98
C GLY A 70 -4.20 5.66 -7.52
N ILE A 71 -4.29 4.39 -7.12
CA ILE A 71 -4.08 3.97 -5.74
C ILE A 71 -2.82 3.13 -5.63
N GLU A 72 -1.95 3.48 -4.69
CA GLU A 72 -0.83 2.65 -4.26
C GLU A 72 -1.13 2.03 -2.90
N LEU A 73 -1.23 0.72 -2.85
CA LEU A 73 -1.46 -0.03 -1.62
C LEU A 73 -0.13 -0.43 -0.98
N VAL A 74 0.00 -0.20 0.31
CA VAL A 74 1.14 -0.65 1.12
C VAL A 74 0.62 -1.56 2.23
N ALA A 75 1.23 -2.72 2.43
CA ALA A 75 0.86 -3.61 3.54
C ALA A 75 2.06 -4.35 4.10
N GLY A 76 2.03 -4.62 5.42
CA GLY A 76 3.04 -5.39 6.12
C GLY A 76 2.47 -6.59 6.86
N GLY A 77 3.25 -7.66 7.01
CA GLY A 77 2.92 -8.83 7.83
C GLY A 77 1.56 -9.44 7.47
N GLY A 78 0.72 -9.65 8.49
CA GLY A 78 -0.61 -10.26 8.32
C GLY A 78 -1.56 -9.53 7.37
N ALA A 79 -1.29 -8.27 6.99
CA ALA A 79 -2.11 -7.52 6.05
C ALA A 79 -1.80 -7.80 4.57
N VAL A 80 -0.69 -8.48 4.27
CA VAL A 80 -0.19 -8.68 2.90
C VAL A 80 -1.22 -9.38 2.01
N TYR A 81 -1.80 -10.49 2.46
CA TYR A 81 -2.82 -11.20 1.70
C TYR A 81 -4.11 -10.39 1.53
N THR A 82 -4.50 -9.62 2.55
CA THR A 82 -5.65 -8.72 2.48
C THR A 82 -5.45 -7.67 1.39
N ALA A 83 -4.25 -7.07 1.29
CA ALA A 83 -3.91 -6.11 0.25
C ALA A 83 -4.03 -6.71 -1.16
N LEU A 84 -3.47 -7.91 -1.37
CA LEU A 84 -3.53 -8.60 -2.66
C LEU A 84 -4.97 -8.95 -3.07
N ARG A 85 -5.75 -9.50 -2.14
CA ARG A 85 -7.17 -9.86 -2.36
C ARG A 85 -8.07 -8.65 -2.55
N ALA A 86 -7.74 -7.54 -1.92
CA ALA A 86 -8.45 -6.27 -2.09
C ALA A 86 -8.10 -5.63 -3.43
N ALA A 87 -6.86 -5.68 -3.88
CA ALA A 87 -6.44 -5.09 -5.15
C ALA A 87 -6.97 -5.84 -6.38
N ALA A 88 -7.11 -7.17 -6.31
CA ALA A 88 -7.42 -8.01 -7.47
C ALA A 88 -8.68 -7.62 -8.28
N PRO A 89 -9.80 -7.20 -7.64
CA PRO A 89 -11.01 -6.76 -8.35
C PRO A 89 -10.91 -5.36 -8.96
N HIS A 90 -9.86 -4.59 -8.70
CA HIS A 90 -9.72 -3.18 -9.11
C HIS A 90 -8.52 -2.99 -10.06
N PRO A 91 -8.54 -3.61 -11.26
CA PRO A 91 -7.49 -3.43 -12.25
C PRO A 91 -7.44 -1.96 -12.70
N LYS A 92 -6.23 -1.41 -12.91
CA LYS A 92 -5.95 0.00 -13.30
C LYS A 92 -6.21 1.06 -12.23
N ALA A 93 -7.13 0.78 -11.31
CA ALA A 93 -7.40 1.59 -10.13
C ALA A 93 -6.26 1.51 -9.12
N VAL A 94 -5.87 0.29 -8.76
CA VAL A 94 -4.67 0.04 -7.97
C VAL A 94 -3.49 -0.05 -8.95
N THR A 95 -2.68 1.00 -8.98
CA THR A 95 -1.52 1.09 -9.89
C THR A 95 -0.32 0.34 -9.32
N ARG A 96 -0.22 0.27 -7.98
CA ARG A 96 0.90 -0.36 -7.28
C ARG A 96 0.49 -1.05 -5.98
N VAL A 97 1.17 -2.14 -5.66
CA VAL A 97 1.10 -2.82 -4.36
C VAL A 97 2.52 -3.05 -3.85
N LEU A 98 2.87 -2.45 -2.71
CA LEU A 98 4.14 -2.62 -2.01
C LEU A 98 3.92 -3.45 -0.74
N LEU A 99 4.61 -4.57 -0.62
CA LEU A 99 4.42 -5.54 0.47
C LEU A 99 5.70 -5.70 1.27
N ALA A 100 5.61 -5.71 2.59
CA ALA A 100 6.69 -6.13 3.49
C ALA A 100 6.26 -7.40 4.24
N THR A 101 7.01 -8.49 4.10
CA THR A 101 6.67 -9.77 4.73
C THR A 101 7.93 -10.46 5.24
N ASP A 102 7.84 -11.06 6.40
CA ASP A 102 8.81 -12.01 6.93
C ASP A 102 8.43 -13.47 6.65
N GLU A 103 7.18 -13.71 6.29
CA GLU A 103 6.70 -15.01 5.86
C GLU A 103 6.87 -15.22 4.34
N PRO A 104 7.09 -16.47 3.89
CA PRO A 104 6.98 -16.82 2.48
C PRO A 104 5.60 -16.46 1.95
N LEU A 105 5.56 -15.76 0.81
CA LEU A 105 4.32 -15.42 0.14
C LEU A 105 3.83 -16.61 -0.70
N ASP A 106 3.10 -17.53 -0.08
CA ASP A 106 2.70 -18.81 -0.70
C ASP A 106 1.31 -18.78 -1.36
N GLU A 107 1.07 -17.77 -2.21
CA GLU A 107 -0.01 -17.83 -3.20
C GLU A 107 0.57 -17.56 -4.60
N PRO A 108 0.99 -18.60 -5.35
CA PRO A 108 1.68 -18.46 -6.63
C PRO A 108 0.86 -17.84 -7.78
N GLY A 109 -0.34 -17.32 -7.49
CA GLY A 109 -1.29 -16.76 -8.46
C GLY A 109 -1.63 -15.29 -8.27
N LEU A 110 -1.83 -14.78 -7.05
CA LEU A 110 -2.43 -13.45 -6.87
C LEU A 110 -1.53 -12.30 -7.35
N THR A 111 -0.24 -12.33 -7.02
CA THR A 111 0.70 -11.32 -7.52
C THR A 111 0.74 -11.30 -9.05
N LYS A 112 0.80 -12.47 -9.68
CA LYS A 112 0.77 -12.60 -11.15
C LYS A 112 -0.55 -12.14 -11.77
N VAL A 113 -1.68 -12.36 -11.08
CA VAL A 113 -3.00 -11.88 -11.54
C VAL A 113 -3.02 -10.34 -11.54
N LEU A 114 -2.51 -9.71 -10.48
CA LEU A 114 -2.39 -8.25 -10.39
C LEU A 114 -1.48 -7.69 -11.48
N GLU A 115 -0.31 -8.27 -11.67
CA GLU A 115 0.65 -7.84 -12.69
C GLU A 115 0.07 -7.96 -14.10
N ARG A 116 -0.64 -9.05 -14.40
CA ARG A 116 -1.36 -9.22 -15.69
C ARG A 116 -2.43 -8.16 -15.92
N ASN A 117 -2.99 -7.62 -14.85
CA ASN A 117 -4.02 -6.59 -14.87
C ASN A 117 -3.45 -5.16 -14.89
N GLY A 118 -2.11 -5.02 -14.96
CA GLY A 118 -1.42 -3.73 -15.04
C GLY A 118 -1.05 -3.12 -13.69
N THR A 119 -1.25 -3.84 -12.58
CA THR A 119 -0.83 -3.40 -11.25
C THR A 119 0.61 -3.84 -10.99
N THR A 120 1.51 -2.90 -10.66
CA THR A 120 2.88 -3.24 -10.29
C THR A 120 2.93 -3.79 -8.87
N VAL A 121 3.44 -5.01 -8.69
CA VAL A 121 3.62 -5.61 -7.35
C VAL A 121 5.10 -5.62 -6.99
N ARG A 122 5.42 -5.23 -5.75
CA ARG A 122 6.76 -5.33 -5.16
C ARG A 122 6.67 -5.96 -3.79
N VAL A 123 7.55 -6.91 -3.51
CA VAL A 123 7.57 -7.66 -2.26
C VAL A 123 8.96 -7.55 -1.65
N MET A 124 9.05 -6.89 -0.50
CA MET A 124 10.21 -6.84 0.37
C MET A 124 10.12 -8.01 1.34
N HIS A 125 11.04 -8.97 1.21
CA HIS A 125 11.21 -10.02 2.19
C HIS A 125 12.12 -9.51 3.30
N VAL A 126 11.63 -9.55 4.53
CA VAL A 126 12.34 -9.06 5.72
C VAL A 126 12.82 -10.28 6.48
N ASP A 127 14.13 -10.41 6.65
CA ASP A 127 14.69 -11.50 7.45
C ASP A 127 14.19 -11.37 8.90
N THR A 128 13.45 -12.36 9.39
CA THR A 128 13.25 -12.55 10.82
C THR A 128 14.56 -13.00 11.43
N GLU A 129 15.34 -12.08 11.99
CA GLU A 129 16.22 -12.51 13.08
C GLU A 129 15.33 -13.08 14.18
N PRO A 130 15.67 -14.24 14.78
CA PRO A 130 14.86 -14.81 15.85
C PRO A 130 14.83 -13.82 17.02
N ALA A 131 13.73 -13.08 17.16
CA ALA A 131 13.56 -12.13 18.23
C ALA A 131 13.46 -12.90 19.54
N SER A 132 14.48 -12.76 20.37
CA SER A 132 14.38 -13.12 21.78
C SER A 132 13.63 -12.01 22.51
N GLY A 133 12.29 -11.97 22.37
CA GLY A 133 11.46 -11.02 23.12
C GLY A 133 10.08 -10.77 22.54
N THR A 134 9.06 -10.84 23.41
CA THR A 134 7.61 -10.70 23.16
C THR A 134 7.12 -9.28 22.83
N ASP A 135 7.92 -8.45 22.16
CA ASP A 135 7.52 -7.09 21.78
C ASP A 135 8.13 -6.73 20.41
N GLU A 136 7.83 -7.54 19.40
CA GLU A 136 8.27 -7.26 18.04
C GLU A 136 7.63 -5.97 17.53
N VAL A 137 8.47 -5.03 17.10
CA VAL A 137 8.02 -3.83 16.40
C VAL A 137 7.32 -4.25 15.10
N PRO A 138 6.09 -3.77 14.83
CA PRO A 138 5.39 -3.98 13.57
C PRO A 138 6.28 -3.78 12.36
N LEU A 139 6.18 -4.64 11.34
CA LEU A 139 7.06 -4.58 10.16
C LEU A 139 7.10 -3.19 9.52
N LEU A 140 5.95 -2.55 9.35
CA LEU A 140 5.86 -1.20 8.76
C LEU A 140 6.44 -0.10 9.66
N ALA A 141 6.64 -0.36 10.95
CA ALA A 141 7.28 0.55 11.90
C ALA A 141 8.78 0.24 12.11
N ARG A 142 9.29 -0.90 11.64
CA ARG A 142 10.72 -1.21 11.67
C ARG A 142 11.44 -0.21 10.76
N ARG A 143 12.38 0.56 11.33
CA ARG A 143 13.03 1.69 10.64
C ARG A 143 13.56 1.34 9.25
N GLY A 144 14.32 0.25 9.10
CA GLY A 144 14.87 -0.16 7.80
C GLY A 144 13.80 -0.52 6.76
N VAL A 145 12.66 -1.08 7.20
CA VAL A 145 11.53 -1.41 6.31
C VAL A 145 10.78 -0.13 5.93
N ALA A 146 10.48 0.73 6.92
CA ALA A 146 9.81 2.00 6.71
C ALA A 146 10.59 2.93 5.76
N ASP A 147 11.90 3.10 6.00
CA ASP A 147 12.78 3.92 5.16
C ASP A 147 12.78 3.40 3.71
N SER A 148 12.95 2.08 3.52
CA SER A 148 12.97 1.47 2.17
C SER A 148 11.65 1.66 1.41
N LEU A 149 10.50 1.43 2.07
CA LEU A 149 9.19 1.58 1.43
C LEU A 149 8.88 3.05 1.11
N VAL A 150 9.22 3.96 2.02
CA VAL A 150 9.03 5.41 1.82
C VAL A 150 9.91 5.92 0.68
N ASP A 151 11.16 5.47 0.59
CA ASP A 151 12.06 5.86 -0.50
C ASP A 151 11.56 5.32 -1.85
N GLU A 152 11.05 4.08 -1.90
CA GLU A 152 10.46 3.55 -3.14
C GLU A 152 9.20 4.32 -3.58
N LEU A 153 8.40 4.82 -2.64
CA LEU A 153 7.27 5.72 -2.94
C LEU A 153 7.76 7.09 -3.42
N ARG A 154 8.75 7.70 -2.76
CA ARG A 154 9.31 8.99 -3.18
C ARG A 154 9.93 8.94 -4.56
N GLU A 155 10.73 7.92 -4.83
CA GLU A 155 11.36 7.72 -6.14
C GLU A 155 10.31 7.60 -7.24
N HIS A 156 9.20 6.91 -6.97
CA HIS A 156 8.11 6.78 -7.93
C HIS A 156 7.42 8.12 -8.22
N HIS A 157 7.12 8.91 -7.20
CA HIS A 157 6.46 10.22 -7.36
C HIS A 157 7.37 11.35 -7.84
N SER A 158 8.69 11.13 -7.89
CA SER A 158 9.67 12.10 -8.39
C SER A 158 9.96 12.00 -9.89
N ARG A 159 9.48 10.95 -10.56
CA ARG A 159 9.70 10.65 -11.99
C ARG A 159 8.56 11.14 -12.85
#